data_AF-A0A2C2VHL8-F1
#
_entry.id   AF-A0A2C2VHL8-F1
#
_cell.length_a   1.000
_cell.length_b   1.000
_cell.length_c   1.000
_cell.angle_alpha   90.00
_cell.angle_beta   90.00
_cell.angle_gamma   90.00
#
_symmetry.space_group_name_H-M   'P 1'
#
loop_
_entity.id
_entity.type
_entity.pdbx_description
1 polymer ?
#
loop_
_entity_poly.entity_id
_entity_poly.type
_entity_poly.pdbx_seq_one_letter_code
_entity_poly.pdbx_strand_id
1 'polypeptide(L)' 'MVLFSGAMMYWYKKLIYPMGIIVLISSIIIAHGYIEHINEGLKVVPYYLYLPLQIGIPILLIVIAWIKNKVKSVSV' A
#
# COMPACT_ATOMS: atom_id res chain seq x y z
N MET A 1 -29.82 -24.10 -12.12
CA MET A 1 -29.48 -22.86 -11.38
C MET A 1 -29.29 -23.10 -9.87
N VAL A 2 -30.17 -23.83 -9.18
CA VAL A 2 -30.05 -24.11 -7.72
C VAL A 2 -28.86 -25.01 -7.34
N LEU A 3 -28.55 -26.03 -8.15
CA LEU A 3 -27.41 -26.95 -7.90
C LEU A 3 -26.04 -26.23 -7.93
N PHE A 4 -25.90 -25.22 -8.78
CA PHE A 4 -24.67 -24.43 -8.88
C PHE A 4 -24.43 -23.58 -7.62
N SER A 5 -25.50 -23.02 -7.04
CA SER A 5 -25.44 -22.28 -5.77
C SER A 5 -25.04 -23.19 -4.59
N GLY A 6 -25.58 -24.41 -4.54
CA GLY A 6 -25.24 -25.39 -3.51
C GLY A 6 -23.77 -25.84 -3.55
N ALA A 7 -23.25 -26.12 -4.74
CA ALA A 7 -21.84 -26.46 -4.92
C ALA A 7 -20.91 -25.30 -4.50
N MET A 8 -21.24 -24.08 -4.90
CA MET A 8 -20.48 -22.88 -4.52
C MET A 8 -20.46 -22.67 -2.99
N MET A 9 -21.59 -22.87 -2.32
CA MET A 9 -21.67 -22.76 -0.86
C MET A 9 -20.86 -23.85 -0.13
N TYR A 10 -20.77 -25.05 -0.71
CA TYR A 10 -19.94 -26.14 -0.18
C TYR A 10 -18.45 -25.82 -0.23
N TRP A 11 -17.96 -25.30 -1.37
CA TRP A 11 -16.56 -24.90 -1.52
C TRP A 11 -16.17 -23.77 -0.57
N TYR A 12 -17.05 -22.77 -0.40
CA TYR A 12 -16.84 -21.67 0.53
C TYR A 12 -16.68 -22.16 1.99
N LYS A 13 -17.61 -23.00 2.46
CA LYS A 13 -17.55 -23.57 3.82
C LYS A 13 -16.33 -24.47 4.04
N LYS A 14 -15.81 -25.12 2.99
CA LYS A 14 -14.63 -25.97 3.10
C LYS A 14 -13.33 -25.15 3.23
N LEU A 15 -13.27 -23.97 2.61
CA LEU A 15 -12.10 -23.11 2.63
C LEU A 15 -12.07 -22.13 3.81
N ILE A 16 -13.23 -21.79 4.38
CA ILE A 16 -13.28 -20.80 5.47
C ILE A 16 -12.55 -21.25 6.74
N TYR A 17 -12.64 -22.55 7.08
CA TYR A 17 -11.96 -23.10 8.25
C TYR A 17 -10.42 -23.08 8.12
N PRO A 18 -9.79 -23.62 7.06
CA PRO A 18 -8.34 -23.55 6.91
C PRO A 18 -7.85 -22.10 6.72
N MET A 19 -8.59 -21.24 6.00
CA MET A 19 -8.22 -19.82 5.88
C MET A 19 -8.26 -19.11 7.22
N GLY A 20 -9.29 -19.35 8.04
CA GLY A 20 -9.38 -18.79 9.38
C GLY A 20 -8.19 -19.20 10.27
N ILE A 21 -7.79 -20.47 10.20
CA ILE A 21 -6.62 -20.98 10.94
C ILE A 21 -5.33 -20.30 10.46
N ILE A 22 -5.13 -20.18 9.14
CA ILE A 22 -3.95 -19.51 8.57
C ILE A 22 -3.89 -18.05 9.03
N VAL A 23 -5.02 -17.34 8.99
CA VAL A 23 -5.10 -15.95 9.43
C VAL A 23 -4.77 -15.84 10.92
N LEU A 24 -5.35 -16.69 11.77
CA LEU A 24 -5.09 -16.69 13.21
C LEU A 24 -3.62 -16.92 13.54
N ILE A 25 -3.01 -17.95 12.92
CA ILE A 25 -1.59 -18.26 13.12
C ILE A 25 -0.71 -17.11 12.63
N SER A 26 -1.00 -16.57 11.45
CA SER A 26 -0.25 -15.45 10.88
C SER A 26 -0.32 -14.20 11.76
N SER A 27 -1.50 -13.89 12.33
CA SER A 27 -1.67 -12.77 13.25
C SER A 27 -0.80 -12.93 14.51
N ILE A 28 -0.75 -14.12 15.10
CA ILE A 28 0.08 -14.38 16.30
C ILE A 28 1.57 -14.27 15.95
N ILE A 29 2.01 -14.79 14.81
CA ILE A 29 3.40 -14.71 14.36
C ILE A 29 3.82 -13.23 14.19
N ILE A 30 3.00 -12.44 13.51
CA ILE A 30 3.31 -11.04 13.22
C ILE A 30 3.24 -10.19 14.49
N ALA A 31 2.32 -10.46 15.41
CA ALA A 31 2.10 -9.67 16.62
C ALA A 31 3.35 -9.46 17.49
N HIS A 32 4.26 -10.46 17.54
CA HIS A 32 5.46 -10.39 18.37
C HIS A 32 6.44 -9.28 17.95
N GLY A 33 6.53 -8.98 16.65
CA GLY A 33 7.45 -7.97 16.12
C GLY A 33 6.76 -6.73 15.55
N TYR A 34 5.43 -6.75 15.43
CA TYR A 34 4.66 -5.71 14.75
C TYR A 34 4.79 -4.33 15.41
N ILE A 35 4.79 -4.27 16.75
CA ILE A 35 4.92 -3.01 17.49
C ILE A 35 6.29 -2.36 17.23
N GLU A 36 7.37 -3.15 17.28
CA GLU A 36 8.73 -2.69 16.96
C GLU A 36 8.81 -2.23 15.50
N HIS A 37 8.29 -3.02 14.56
CA HIS A 37 8.29 -2.70 13.13
C HIS A 37 7.51 -1.44 12.79
N ILE A 38 6.38 -1.19 13.47
CA ILE A 38 5.64 0.06 13.33
C ILE A 38 6.39 1.21 13.97
N ASN A 39 6.98 1.03 15.15
CA ASN A 39 7.74 2.10 15.79
C ASN A 39 8.98 2.52 14.99
N GLU A 40 9.68 1.58 14.37
CA GLU A 40 10.77 1.86 13.43
C GLU A 40 10.25 2.43 12.11
N GLY A 41 9.20 1.83 11.54
CA GLY A 41 8.56 2.29 10.33
C GLY A 41 8.06 3.72 10.44
N LEU A 42 7.45 4.10 11.56
CA LEU A 42 6.98 5.46 11.82
C LEU A 42 8.13 6.46 12.00
N LYS A 43 9.34 6.03 12.33
CA LYS A 43 10.51 6.91 12.35
C LYS A 43 11.16 7.05 10.98
N VAL A 44 11.18 6.01 10.16
CA VAL A 44 11.90 6.01 8.87
C VAL A 44 10.99 6.42 7.71
N VAL A 45 9.80 5.84 7.62
CA VAL A 45 8.84 6.06 6.52
C VAL A 45 8.49 7.54 6.33
N PRO A 46 8.29 8.37 7.37
CA PRO A 46 7.95 9.77 7.14
C PRO A 46 9.04 10.59 6.46
N TYR A 47 10.30 10.38 6.84
CA TYR A 47 11.40 11.14 6.26
C TYR A 47 11.81 10.61 4.89
N TYR A 48 11.80 9.28 4.69
CA TYR A 48 12.31 8.67 3.46
C TYR A 48 11.24 8.40 2.39
N LEU A 49 9.97 8.28 2.77
CA LEU A 49 8.87 8.02 1.83
C LEU A 49 7.90 9.19 1.77
N TYR A 50 7.28 9.58 2.89
CA TYR A 50 6.26 10.64 2.84
C TYR A 50 6.85 11.98 2.38
N LEU A 51 7.98 12.42 2.94
CA LEU A 51 8.57 13.72 2.60
C LEU A 51 8.98 13.83 1.11
N PRO A 52 9.76 12.90 0.52
CA PRO A 52 10.13 13.00 -0.89
C PRO A 52 8.98 12.73 -1.86
N LEU A 53 8.05 11.82 -1.55
CA LEU A 53 6.92 11.54 -2.43
C LEU A 53 5.89 12.68 -2.41
N GLN A 54 5.62 13.23 -1.24
CA GLN A 54 4.54 14.20 -1.04
C GLN A 54 5.00 15.65 -1.24
N ILE A 55 6.27 15.97 -0.97
CA ILE A 55 6.83 17.32 -1.17
C ILE A 55 7.83 17.35 -2.33
N GLY A 56 8.69 16.32 -2.45
CA GLY A 56 9.68 16.26 -3.53
C GLY A 56 9.05 16.19 -4.92
N ILE A 57 8.05 15.34 -5.14
CA ILE A 57 7.36 15.23 -6.45
C ILE A 57 6.69 16.56 -6.84
N PRO A 58 5.85 17.21 -6.00
CA PRO A 58 5.25 18.48 -6.38
C PRO A 58 6.28 19.59 -6.67
N ILE A 59 7.36 19.69 -5.90
CA ILE A 59 8.41 20.67 -6.14
C ILE A 59 9.11 20.40 -7.47
N LEU A 60 9.46 19.15 -7.76
CA LEU A 60 10.07 18.77 -9.05
C LEU A 60 9.16 19.15 -10.21
N LEU A 61 7.85 18.89 -10.10
CA LEU A 61 6.88 19.27 -11.12
C LEU A 61 6.83 20.78 -11.34
N ILE A 62 6.86 21.58 -10.27
CA ILE A 62 6.89 23.04 -10.35
C ILE A 62 8.18 23.53 -11.01
N VAL A 63 9.34 22.96 -10.64
CA VAL A 63 10.64 23.30 -11.24
C VAL A 63 10.64 22.98 -12.74
N ILE A 64 10.18 21.80 -13.13
CA ILE A 64 10.08 21.40 -14.53
C ILE A 64 9.15 22.35 -15.31
N ALA A 65 7.98 22.67 -14.74
CA ALA A 65 7.03 23.59 -15.36
C ALA A 65 7.61 25.01 -15.52
N TRP A 66 8.35 25.48 -14.53
CA TRP A 66 9.01 26.78 -14.56
C TRP A 66 10.11 26.84 -15.64
N ILE A 67 10.96 25.82 -15.71
CA ILE A 67 12.00 25.70 -16.75
C ILE A 67 11.35 25.69 -18.14
N LYS A 68 10.30 24.88 -18.35
CA LYS A 68 9.57 24.84 -19.64
C LYS A 68 8.99 26.20 -20.02
N ASN A 69 8.42 26.94 -19.06
CA ASN A 69 7.86 28.26 -19.32
C ASN A 69 8.93 29.29 -19.67
N LYS A 70 10.09 29.25 -19.02
CA LYS A 70 11.22 30.13 -19.35
C LYS A 70 11.80 29.83 -20.73
N VAL A 71 11.96 28.55 -21.08
CA VAL A 71 12.45 28.15 -22.41
C VAL A 71 11.48 28.56 -23.53
N LYS A 72 10.16 28.39 -23.31
CA LYS A 72 9.14 28.78 -24.29
C LYS A 72 9.03 30.31 -24.47
N SER A 73 9.28 31.08 -23.42
CA SER A 73 9.30 32.55 -23.47
C SER A 73 10.51 33.13 -24.21
N VAL A 74 11.58 32.37 -24.39
CA VAL A 74 12.80 32.82 -25.07
C VAL A 74 12.76 32.50 -26.57
N SER A 75 11.91 31.57 -26.98
CA SER A 75 11.77 31.11 -28.38
C SER A 75 10.57 31.72 -29.14
N VAL A 76 9.90 32.73 -28.57
CA VAL A 76 8.80 33.51 -29.19
C VAL A 76 9.23 34.97 -29.21
#